data_AF-A0A751UUJ7-F1
#
_entry.id   AF-A0A751UUJ7-F1
#
_cell.length_a   1.000
_cell.length_b   1.000
_cell.length_c   1.000
_cell.angle_alpha   90.00
_cell.angle_beta   90.00
_cell.angle_gamma   90.00
#
_symmetry.space_group_name_H-M   'P 1'
#
loop_
_entity.id
_entity.type
_entity.pdbx_description
1 polymer ?
#
loop_
_entity_poly.entity_id
_entity_poly.type
_entity_poly.pdbx_seq_one_letter_code
_entity_poly.pdbx_strand_id
1 'polypeptide(L)'
;MTNKLTEGQLLFRLQDFYGAEQDALKIGDYEFAQECSDIVSVIRELQEHRKFDQAKLINKFYERYPLNTFKSDSERAEALGYYMAGAELQRCGEFIVYEDANSDE
;
A
#
# COMPACT_ATOMS: atom_id res chain seq x y z
N MET A 1 10.20 -15.39 6.63
CA MET A 1 9.54 -14.90 5.40
C MET A 1 8.12 -14.51 5.73
N THR A 2 7.82 -13.22 5.69
CA THR A 2 6.44 -12.71 5.77
C THR A 2 5.75 -13.00 4.44
N ASN A 3 4.81 -13.95 4.43
CA ASN A 3 3.97 -14.29 3.27
C ASN A 3 2.95 -13.18 2.94
N LYS A 4 3.40 -11.94 2.77
CA LYS A 4 2.52 -10.80 2.42
C LYS A 4 2.42 -10.72 0.91
N LEU A 5 1.20 -10.77 0.39
CA LEU A 5 0.95 -10.52 -1.03
C LEU A 5 1.32 -9.08 -1.38
N THR A 6 2.04 -8.91 -2.48
CA THR A 6 2.31 -7.59 -3.09
C THR A 6 1.03 -6.98 -3.65
N GLU A 7 1.05 -5.68 -3.93
CA GLU A 7 -0.11 -4.99 -4.53
C GLU A 7 -0.51 -5.59 -5.88
N GLY A 8 0.50 -5.92 -6.72
CA GLY A 8 0.25 -6.60 -7.99
C GLY A 8 -0.39 -7.97 -7.81
N GLN A 9 0.07 -8.75 -6.84
CA GLN A 9 -0.53 -10.06 -6.53
C GLN A 9 -1.97 -9.93 -6.02
N LEU A 10 -2.28 -8.90 -5.24
CA LEU A 10 -3.66 -8.63 -4.80
C LEU A 10 -4.58 -8.25 -5.96
N LEU A 11 -4.09 -7.44 -6.91
CA LEU A 11 -4.85 -7.09 -8.12
C LEU A 11 -5.18 -8.32 -8.96
N PHE A 12 -4.22 -9.23 -9.15
CA PHE A 12 -4.48 -10.50 -9.85
C PHE A 12 -5.54 -11.33 -9.13
N ARG A 13 -5.42 -11.50 -7.80
CA ARG A 13 -6.41 -12.25 -7.02
C ARG A 13 -7.79 -11.61 -7.07
N LEU A 14 -7.87 -10.28 -7.01
CA LEU A 14 -9.13 -9.55 -7.13
C LEU A 14 -9.80 -9.87 -8.47
N GLN A 15 -9.04 -9.88 -9.56
CA GLN A 15 -9.56 -10.23 -10.89
C GLN A 15 -10.01 -11.69 -10.96
N ASP A 16 -9.24 -12.62 -10.41
CA ASP A 16 -9.56 -14.05 -10.40
C ASP A 16 -10.88 -14.33 -9.67
N PHE A 17 -11.04 -13.81 -8.45
CA PHE A 17 -12.26 -14.01 -7.65
C PHE A 17 -13.47 -13.29 -8.25
N TYR A 18 -13.28 -12.09 -8.80
CA TYR A 18 -14.37 -11.41 -9.51
C TYR A 18 -14.81 -12.19 -10.75
N GLY A 19 -13.87 -12.77 -11.51
CA GLY A 19 -14.20 -13.63 -12.64
C GLY A 19 -14.96 -14.89 -12.21
N ALA A 20 -14.47 -15.56 -11.16
CA ALA A 20 -15.08 -16.76 -10.59
C ALA A 20 -16.51 -16.50 -10.10
N GLU A 21 -16.76 -15.36 -9.43
CA GLU A 21 -18.11 -14.92 -9.03
C GLU A 21 -19.04 -14.84 -10.25
N GLN A 22 -18.62 -14.17 -11.32
CA GLN A 22 -19.45 -14.00 -12.52
C GLN A 22 -19.74 -15.34 -13.21
N ASP A 23 -18.79 -16.26 -13.23
CA ASP A 23 -18.98 -17.58 -13.83
C ASP A 23 -19.88 -18.47 -12.98
N ALA A 24 -19.77 -18.40 -11.66
CA ALA A 24 -20.65 -19.10 -10.71
C ALA A 24 -22.11 -18.64 -10.83
N LEU A 25 -22.33 -17.33 -10.95
CA LEU A 25 -23.66 -16.75 -11.17
C LEU A 25 -24.32 -17.26 -12.46
N LYS A 26 -23.55 -17.49 -13.53
CA LYS A 26 -24.08 -17.99 -14.81
C LYS A 26 -24.59 -19.43 -14.70
N ILE A 27 -24.00 -20.24 -13.84
CA ILE A 27 -24.39 -21.64 -13.63
C ILE A 27 -25.36 -21.83 -12.45
N GLY A 28 -25.74 -20.75 -11.77
CA GLY A 28 -26.66 -20.77 -10.63
C GLY A 28 -26.03 -21.26 -9.33
N ASP A 29 -24.70 -21.25 -9.23
CA ASP A 29 -23.98 -21.59 -8.01
C ASP A 29 -23.84 -20.34 -7.13
N TYR A 30 -24.94 -20.00 -6.44
CA TYR A 30 -25.02 -18.78 -5.64
C TYR A 30 -24.18 -18.83 -4.35
N GLU A 31 -23.94 -20.02 -3.80
CA GLU A 31 -23.11 -20.19 -2.61
C GLU A 31 -21.65 -19.84 -2.93
N PHE A 32 -21.10 -20.46 -3.99
CA PHE A 32 -19.74 -20.15 -4.41
C PHE A 32 -19.58 -18.71 -4.94
N ALA A 33 -20.61 -18.16 -5.61
CA ALA A 33 -20.61 -16.76 -6.01
C ALA A 33 -20.51 -15.82 -4.81
N GLN A 34 -21.24 -16.10 -3.73
CA GLN A 34 -21.19 -15.29 -2.50
C GLN A 34 -19.81 -15.38 -1.84
N GLU A 35 -19.22 -16.57 -1.74
CA GLU A 35 -17.87 -16.74 -1.18
C GLU A 35 -16.82 -15.93 -1.97
N CYS A 36 -16.92 -15.94 -3.31
CA CYS A 36 -16.04 -15.12 -4.15
C CYS A 36 -16.24 -13.62 -3.91
N SER A 37 -17.50 -13.18 -3.77
CA SER A 37 -17.85 -11.78 -3.47
C SER A 37 -17.28 -11.32 -2.12
N ASP A 38 -17.35 -12.16 -1.09
CA ASP A 38 -16.80 -11.88 0.23
C ASP A 38 -15.28 -11.70 0.16
N ILE A 39 -14.58 -12.57 -0.57
CA ILE A 39 -13.13 -12.46 -0.77
C ILE A 39 -12.76 -11.18 -1.54
N VAL A 40 -13.53 -10.83 -2.58
CA VAL A 40 -13.36 -9.57 -3.32
C VAL A 40 -13.50 -8.36 -2.39
N SER A 41 -14.48 -8.36 -1.48
CA SER A 41 -14.66 -7.30 -0.48
C SER A 41 -13.45 -7.17 0.43
N VAL A 42 -12.97 -8.30 0.98
CA VAL A 42 -11.79 -8.33 1.86
C VAL A 42 -10.54 -7.80 1.15
N ILE A 43 -10.32 -8.17 -0.11
CA ILE A 43 -9.17 -7.67 -0.87
C ILE A 43 -9.28 -6.14 -1.06
N ARG A 44 -10.47 -5.62 -1.40
CA ARG A 44 -10.68 -4.17 -1.56
C ARG A 44 -10.43 -3.39 -0.28
N GLU A 45 -10.96 -3.86 0.85
CA GLU A 45 -10.71 -3.24 2.16
C GLU A 45 -9.22 -3.20 2.48
N LEU A 46 -8.51 -4.31 2.20
CA LEU A 46 -7.08 -4.39 2.41
C LEU A 46 -6.28 -3.44 1.49
N GLN A 47 -6.73 -3.24 0.24
CA GLN A 47 -6.14 -2.24 -0.66
C GLN A 47 -6.38 -0.81 -0.15
N GLU A 48 -7.59 -0.47 0.28
CA GLU A 48 -7.90 0.84 0.89
C GLU A 48 -7.06 1.07 2.14
N HIS A 49 -6.91 0.05 2.99
CA HIS A 49 -6.03 0.09 4.16
C HIS A 49 -4.55 0.27 3.81
N ARG A 50 -4.12 -0.09 2.60
CA ARG A 50 -2.75 0.10 2.11
C ARG A 50 -2.55 1.45 1.41
N LYS A 51 -3.61 2.10 0.95
CA LYS A 51 -3.51 3.41 0.28
C LYS A 51 -2.93 4.47 1.21
N PHE A 52 -1.98 5.24 0.67
CA PHE A 52 -1.46 6.43 1.31
C PHE A 52 -2.44 7.59 1.16
N ASP A 53 -2.91 8.11 2.29
CA ASP A 53 -3.58 9.41 2.32
C ASP A 53 -2.53 10.50 2.16
N GLN A 54 -2.21 10.80 0.89
CA GLN A 54 -1.20 11.78 0.51
C GLN A 54 -1.56 13.18 1.05
N ALA A 55 -2.85 13.54 1.05
CA ALA A 55 -3.30 14.83 1.56
C ALA A 55 -2.98 14.98 3.04
N LYS A 56 -3.26 13.95 3.85
CA LYS A 56 -2.92 13.94 5.28
C LYS A 56 -1.41 14.00 5.52
N LEU A 57 -0.61 13.30 4.70
CA LEU A 57 0.85 13.35 4.81
C LEU A 57 1.41 14.73 4.46
N ILE A 58 0.90 15.35 3.39
CA ILE A 58 1.29 16.71 2.98
C ILE A 58 0.90 17.73 4.05
N ASN A 59 -0.28 17.61 4.65
CA ASN A 59 -0.69 18.48 5.76
C ASN A 59 0.29 18.36 6.94
N LYS A 60 0.62 17.13 7.35
CA LYS A 60 1.61 16.88 8.41
C LYS A 60 3.01 17.41 8.06
N PHE A 61 3.40 17.31 6.79
CA PHE A 61 4.66 17.87 6.32
C PHE A 61 4.70 19.38 6.56
N TYR A 62 3.64 20.11 6.18
CA TYR A 62 3.59 21.57 6.37
C TYR A 62 3.34 22.00 7.82
N GLU A 63 2.68 21.18 8.65
CA GLU A 63 2.62 21.40 10.10
C GLU A 63 4.02 21.37 10.73
N ARG A 64 4.89 20.46 10.26
CA ARG A 64 6.25 20.29 10.79
C ARG A 64 7.27 21.24 10.15
N TYR A 65 7.09 21.54 8.87
CA TYR A 65 7.96 22.39 8.06
C TYR A 65 7.12 23.47 7.37
N PRO A 66 6.82 24.59 8.05
CA PRO A 66 6.03 25.68 7.49
C PRO A 66 6.64 26.22 6.19
N LEU A 67 5.80 26.74 5.28
CA LEU A 67 6.22 27.14 3.94
C LEU A 67 7.39 28.14 3.91
N ASN A 68 7.45 29.05 4.88
CA ASN A 68 8.51 30.05 5.02
C ASN A 68 9.86 29.48 5.50
N THR A 69 9.93 28.18 5.81
CA THR A 69 11.17 27.47 6.17
C THR A 69 12.07 27.24 4.97
N PHE A 70 11.50 27.15 3.76
CA PHE A 70 12.22 26.78 2.54
C PHE A 70 12.72 28.03 1.78
N LYS A 71 13.94 27.96 1.23
CA LYS A 71 14.55 29.06 0.47
C LYS A 71 14.07 29.08 -0.98
N SER A 72 13.60 27.94 -1.48
CA SER A 72 13.09 27.79 -2.85
C SER A 72 12.05 26.69 -2.95
N ASP A 73 11.25 26.73 -4.03
CA ASP A 73 10.31 25.66 -4.34
C ASP A 73 11.00 24.32 -4.63
N SER A 74 12.20 24.34 -5.21
CA SER A 74 12.98 23.12 -5.46
C SER A 74 13.39 22.41 -4.18
N GLU A 75 13.90 23.17 -3.19
CA GLU A 75 14.26 22.64 -1.86
C GLU A 75 13.03 22.06 -1.15
N ARG A 76 11.89 22.76 -1.22
CA ARG A 76 10.62 22.29 -0.67
C ARG A 76 10.17 20.98 -1.32
N ALA A 77 10.25 20.89 -2.64
CA ALA A 77 9.85 19.70 -3.39
C ALA A 77 10.73 18.50 -3.04
N GLU A 78 12.04 18.71 -2.91
CA GLU A 78 12.99 17.66 -2.51
C GLU A 78 12.71 17.18 -1.08
N ALA A 79 12.53 18.10 -0.12
CA ALA A 79 12.20 17.76 1.25
C ALA A 79 10.87 17.00 1.39
N LEU A 80 9.85 17.40 0.61
CA LEU A 80 8.59 16.65 0.54
C LEU A 80 8.81 15.25 -0.04
N GLY A 81 9.64 15.10 -1.07
CA GLY A 81 10.02 13.81 -1.64
C GLY A 81 10.62 12.87 -0.61
N TYR A 82 11.63 13.31 0.14
CA TYR A 82 12.23 12.51 1.22
C TYR A 82 11.23 12.17 2.32
N TYR A 83 10.37 13.12 2.71
CA TYR A 83 9.33 12.87 3.72
C TYR A 83 8.34 11.80 3.27
N MET A 84 7.88 11.86 2.01
CA MET A 84 6.97 10.86 1.44
C MET A 84 7.64 9.48 1.35
N ALA A 85 8.89 9.41 0.90
CA ALA A 85 9.67 8.17 0.88
C ALA A 85 9.83 7.57 2.28
N GLY A 86 10.10 8.39 3.30
CA GLY A 86 10.17 7.94 4.70
C GLY A 86 8.83 7.41 5.22
N ALA A 87 7.72 8.08 4.88
CA ALA A 87 6.38 7.61 5.23
C ALA A 87 6.03 6.27 4.55
N GLU A 88 6.42 6.11 3.29
CA GLU A 88 6.31 4.86 2.53
C GLU A 88 7.09 3.73 3.19
N LEU A 89 8.35 3.96 3.57
CA LEU A 89 9.17 2.97 4.26
C LEU A 89 8.60 2.59 5.64
N GLN A 90 8.08 3.54 6.42
CA GLN A 90 7.51 3.24 7.73
C GLN A 90 6.26 2.35 7.66
N ARG A 91 5.44 2.49 6.61
CA ARG A 91 4.17 1.77 6.48
C ARG A 91 4.29 0.47 5.68
N CYS A 92 5.10 0.49 4.62
CA CYS A 92 5.19 -0.55 3.61
C CYS A 92 6.59 -1.16 3.48
N GLY A 93 7.62 -0.53 4.05
CA GLY A 93 8.97 -1.06 4.05
C GLY A 93 9.08 -2.29 4.93
N GLU A 94 9.59 -3.38 4.37
CA GLU A 94 10.30 -4.37 5.18
C GLU A 94 11.69 -3.77 5.44
N PHE A 95 12.11 -3.71 6.71
CA PHE A 95 13.46 -3.30 7.05
C PHE A 95 14.43 -4.22 6.28
N ILE A 96 15.32 -3.66 5.47
CA ILE A 96 16.43 -4.44 4.91
C ILE A 96 17.32 -4.77 6.11
N VAL A 97 17.17 -5.99 6.62
CA VAL A 97 18.10 -6.56 7.58
C VAL A 97 19.33 -6.95 6.76
N TYR A 98 20.39 -6.17 6.87
CA TYR A 98 21.69 -6.62 6.42
C TYR A 98 22.11 -7.76 7.37
N GLU A 99 21.97 -9.01 6.92
CA GLU A 99 22.67 -10.12 7.56
C GLU A 99 24.17 -9.79 7.46
N ASP A 100 24.80 -9.66 8.63
CA ASP A 100 26.21 -9.36 8.86
C ASP A 100 26.70 -7.92 8.59
N ALA A 101 26.26 -6.99 9.46
CA ALA A 101 27.13 -5.90 9.93
C ALA A 101 27.86 -6.24 11.25
N ASN A 102 27.88 -7.53 11.62
CA ASN A 102 28.69 -8.09 12.72
C ASN A 102 29.86 -8.92 12.18
N SER A 103 30.50 -8.50 11.08
CA SER A 103 31.89 -8.87 10.84
C SER A 103 32.77 -7.93 11.66
N ASP A 104 32.79 -8.13 12.98
CA ASP A 104 33.87 -7.62 13.82
C ASP A 104 35.12 -8.45 13.50
N GLU A 105 36.01 -7.90 12.68
CA GLU A 105 37.47 -7.97 12.83
C GLU A 105 38.17 -6.84 12.04
#